data_AF-A0A4P5SEK3-F1
#
_entry.id   AF-A0A4P5SEK3-F1
#
_cell.length_a   1.000
_cell.length_b   1.000
_cell.length_c   1.000
_cell.angle_alpha   90.00
_cell.angle_beta   90.00
_cell.angle_gamma   90.00
#
_symmetry.space_group_name_H-M   'P 1'
#
loop_
_entity.id
_entity.type
_entity.pdbx_description
1 polymer ?
#
loop_
_entity_poly.entity_id
_entity_poly.type
_entity_poly.pdbx_seq_one_letter_code
_entity_poly.pdbx_strand_id
1 'polypeptide(L)'
;MRRLLRFSFIDWILVVPAVLAAISVRVLRPVVTIRFGNLPADEIGPLTVVSQHYLRIKETQQKKRQIDFWYLKNTVKVSNDYMLNFVKSQIKIRSSRFIELVAACSEKLPAAKRHQIESEIRITLLEGVGKKLRLPQKDQDALSEYVRKFGIDPQKEFIALMVRDGAYKSDIAQPNSQFRSDKEIYRNQDIADYLLVAERFASMEVQVVRMGAKVERAFASSSPLVIDYATTGMRTEAADIYLASECSMCISTNLGFDHISAMSGKLRVITNQALIVQASTLFYSSDVFILQRFVEKSSGKLLTLSESLQFAEIKNLDWYHKVIDRGLDFVRNTPDEILEASLEGWQRSKGQWVDSSEDLELQAKYWLIYDKFFPEHEGRFLNGRPHVGASFLRNNKSWLA
;
A
#
# COMPACT_ATOMS: atom_id res chain seq x y z
N MET A 1 -9.67 -0.17 26.24
CA MET A 1 -11.08 0.03 26.63
C MET A 1 -11.98 -0.23 25.42
N ARG A 2 -12.78 -1.30 25.44
CA ARG A 2 -13.83 -1.53 24.42
C ARG A 2 -14.85 -0.41 24.59
N ARG A 3 -14.98 0.50 23.61
CA ARG A 3 -16.10 1.44 23.57
C ARG A 3 -17.38 0.62 23.67
N LEU A 4 -18.18 0.82 24.71
CA LEU A 4 -19.55 0.34 24.77
C LEU A 4 -20.24 0.89 23.52
N LEU A 5 -20.68 -0.01 22.63
CA LEU A 5 -21.50 0.34 21.48
C LEU A 5 -22.74 1.03 22.04
N ARG A 6 -22.84 2.35 21.86
CA ARG A 6 -24.08 3.07 22.11
C ARG A 6 -25.08 2.62 21.06
N PHE A 7 -25.90 1.63 21.40
CA PHE A 7 -26.99 1.18 20.54
C PHE A 7 -28.01 2.30 20.40
N SER A 8 -28.35 2.64 19.17
CA SER A 8 -29.46 3.53 18.89
C SER A 8 -30.79 2.82 19.18
N PHE A 9 -31.90 3.57 19.28
CA PHE A 9 -33.24 2.98 19.40
C PHE A 9 -33.55 2.01 18.23
N ILE A 10 -33.13 2.36 17.02
CA ILE A 10 -33.24 1.52 15.83
C ILE A 10 -32.45 0.21 15.99
N ASP A 11 -31.26 0.27 16.63
CA ASP A 11 -30.49 -0.94 16.85
C ASP A 11 -31.22 -1.93 17.77
N TRP A 12 -31.89 -1.45 18.81
CA TRP A 12 -32.67 -2.32 19.70
C TRP A 12 -33.79 -3.06 18.98
N ILE A 13 -34.45 -2.40 18.02
CA ILE A 13 -35.47 -3.03 17.17
C ILE A 13 -34.85 -4.09 16.25
N LEU A 14 -33.65 -3.82 15.71
CA LEU A 14 -33.00 -4.69 14.73
C LEU A 14 -32.19 -5.83 15.33
N VAL A 15 -31.75 -5.74 16.59
CA VAL A 15 -30.87 -6.74 17.22
C VAL A 15 -31.54 -8.11 17.32
N VAL A 16 -32.80 -8.19 17.76
CA VAL A 16 -33.50 -9.47 17.89
C VAL A 16 -33.64 -10.17 16.52
N PRO A 17 -34.18 -9.51 15.47
CA PRO A 17 -34.17 -10.07 14.11
C PRO A 17 -32.77 -10.43 13.60
N ALA A 18 -31.74 -9.64 13.93
CA ALA A 18 -30.38 -9.88 13.48
C ALA A 18 -29.77 -11.13 14.13
N VAL A 19 -30.05 -11.37 15.41
CA VAL A 19 -29.66 -12.59 16.12
C VAL A 19 -30.33 -13.81 15.50
N LEU A 20 -31.64 -13.74 15.24
CA LEU A 20 -32.37 -14.83 14.58
C LEU A 20 -31.78 -15.13 13.19
N ALA A 21 -31.52 -14.11 12.38
CA ALA A 21 -30.88 -14.27 11.07
C ALA A 21 -29.47 -14.88 11.18
N ALA A 22 -28.66 -14.46 12.16
CA ALA A 22 -27.34 -15.03 12.40
C ALA A 22 -27.40 -16.51 12.80
N ILE A 23 -28.43 -16.93 13.56
CA ILE A 23 -28.68 -18.34 13.88
C ILE A 23 -29.10 -19.09 12.61
N SER A 24 -30.01 -18.53 11.80
CA SER A 24 -30.43 -19.12 10.53
C SER A 24 -29.26 -19.37 9.57
N VAL A 25 -28.27 -18.46 9.52
CA VAL A 25 -27.02 -18.65 8.75
C VAL A 25 -26.30 -19.95 9.13
N ARG A 26 -26.41 -20.41 10.38
CA ARG A 26 -25.79 -21.66 10.86
C ARG A 26 -26.63 -22.88 10.54
N VAL A 27 -27.94 -22.76 10.66
CA VAL A 27 -28.90 -23.81 10.29
C VAL A 27 -28.80 -24.12 8.79
N LEU A 28 -28.63 -23.10 7.95
CA LEU A 28 -28.52 -23.25 6.49
C LEU A 28 -27.18 -23.83 6.02
N ARG A 29 -26.17 -23.92 6.89
CA ARG A 29 -24.80 -24.33 6.55
C ARG A 29 -24.68 -25.64 5.76
N PRO A 30 -25.44 -26.71 6.04
CA PRO A 30 -25.36 -27.96 5.26
C PRO A 30 -25.73 -27.77 3.78
N VAL A 31 -26.51 -26.73 3.46
CA VAL A 31 -26.99 -26.43 2.11
C VAL A 31 -26.18 -25.30 1.48
N VAL A 32 -25.86 -24.24 2.22
CA VAL A 32 -25.16 -23.05 1.72
C VAL A 32 -24.33 -22.39 2.82
N THR A 33 -23.11 -21.96 2.48
CA THR A 33 -22.28 -21.16 3.39
C THR A 33 -22.48 -19.68 3.10
N ILE A 34 -23.09 -18.96 4.03
CA ILE A 34 -23.27 -17.50 3.95
C ILE A 34 -22.13 -16.83 4.73
N ARG A 35 -21.40 -15.90 4.09
CA ARG A 35 -20.31 -15.15 4.70
C ARG A 35 -20.57 -13.66 4.72
N PHE A 36 -19.99 -12.97 5.69
CA PHE A 36 -20.06 -11.52 5.83
C PHE A 36 -18.66 -10.91 5.84
N GLY A 37 -18.50 -9.76 5.20
CA GLY A 37 -17.25 -9.00 5.21
C GLY A 37 -17.54 -7.50 5.25
N ASN A 38 -16.88 -6.79 6.17
CA ASN A 38 -16.85 -5.34 6.13
C ASN A 38 -15.79 -4.89 5.12
N LEU A 39 -16.17 -4.10 4.12
CA LEU A 39 -15.21 -3.51 3.21
C LEU A 39 -14.53 -2.31 3.92
N PRO A 40 -13.21 -2.34 4.16
CA PRO A 40 -12.51 -1.16 4.65
C PRO A 40 -12.48 -0.11 3.52
N ALA A 41 -13.02 1.08 3.78
CA ALA A 41 -13.08 2.17 2.80
C ALA A 41 -12.54 3.49 3.36
N ASP A 42 -12.15 3.52 4.63
CA ASP A 42 -11.55 4.65 5.35
C ASP A 42 -10.12 4.95 4.92
N GLU A 43 -9.45 3.98 4.29
CA GLU A 43 -8.13 4.14 3.69
C GLU A 43 -8.09 3.49 2.30
N ILE A 44 -7.42 4.17 1.36
CA ILE A 44 -7.39 3.76 -0.05
C ILE A 44 -6.64 2.45 -0.30
N GLY A 45 -5.59 2.18 0.50
CA GLY A 45 -4.84 0.93 0.43
C GLY A 45 -5.71 -0.28 0.75
N PRO A 46 -6.27 -0.39 1.98
CA PRO A 46 -7.22 -1.43 2.30
C PRO A 46 -8.41 -1.53 1.35
N LEU A 47 -9.00 -0.41 0.92
CA LEU A 47 -10.09 -0.40 -0.08
C LEU A 47 -9.71 -1.10 -1.37
N THR A 48 -8.52 -0.78 -1.90
CA THR A 48 -7.98 -1.36 -3.12
C THR A 48 -7.60 -2.81 -2.92
N VAL A 49 -6.73 -3.09 -1.95
CA VAL A 49 -6.10 -4.40 -1.81
C VAL A 49 -7.11 -5.47 -1.37
N VAL A 50 -8.02 -5.17 -0.43
CA VAL A 50 -9.04 -6.14 0.03
C VAL A 50 -10.03 -6.47 -1.09
N SER A 51 -10.49 -5.46 -1.83
CA SER A 51 -11.45 -5.68 -2.92
C SER A 51 -10.84 -6.49 -4.06
N GLN A 52 -9.62 -6.15 -4.49
CA GLN A 52 -8.94 -6.89 -5.56
C GLN A 52 -8.55 -8.32 -5.11
N HIS A 53 -8.15 -8.50 -3.85
CA HIS A 53 -7.92 -9.84 -3.28
C HIS A 53 -9.18 -10.70 -3.32
N TYR A 54 -10.31 -10.15 -2.90
CA TYR A 54 -11.58 -10.86 -2.95
C TYR A 54 -11.95 -11.30 -4.37
N LEU A 55 -11.83 -10.40 -5.35
CA LEU A 55 -12.15 -10.71 -6.75
C LEU A 55 -11.24 -11.82 -7.29
N ARG A 56 -9.94 -11.75 -7.02
CA ARG A 56 -8.94 -12.74 -7.45
C ARG A 56 -9.15 -14.12 -6.83
N ILE A 57 -9.46 -14.19 -5.53
CA ILE A 57 -9.86 -15.46 -4.89
C ILE A 57 -11.13 -16.02 -5.50
N LYS A 58 -12.12 -15.17 -5.78
CA LYS A 58 -13.39 -15.61 -6.37
C LYS A 58 -13.21 -16.17 -7.79
N GLU A 59 -12.29 -15.61 -8.58
CA GLU A 59 -11.95 -16.13 -9.90
C GLU A 59 -11.21 -17.48 -9.82
N THR A 60 -10.26 -17.64 -8.88
CA THR A 60 -9.39 -18.83 -8.80
C THR A 60 -9.96 -19.98 -7.96
N GLN A 61 -10.77 -19.67 -6.94
CA GLN A 61 -11.28 -20.63 -5.96
C GLN A 61 -12.81 -20.58 -5.90
N GLN A 62 -13.47 -20.88 -7.02
CA GLN A 62 -14.94 -20.93 -7.06
C GLN A 62 -15.47 -22.05 -6.17
N LYS A 63 -16.06 -21.66 -5.03
CA LYS A 63 -16.74 -22.59 -4.13
C LYS A 63 -18.22 -22.66 -4.46
N LYS A 64 -18.70 -23.86 -4.81
CA LYS A 64 -20.14 -24.13 -4.98
C LYS A 64 -20.86 -23.90 -3.65
N ARG A 65 -22.10 -23.39 -3.69
CA ARG A 65 -22.97 -23.16 -2.51
C ARG A 65 -22.39 -22.16 -1.50
N GLN A 66 -21.78 -21.08 -1.97
CA GLN A 66 -21.29 -19.98 -1.14
C GLN A 66 -21.96 -18.67 -1.54
N ILE A 67 -22.41 -17.90 -0.55
CA ILE A 67 -23.00 -16.57 -0.74
C ILE A 67 -22.24 -15.58 0.14
N ASP A 68 -21.76 -14.50 -0.47
CA ASP A 68 -20.98 -13.47 0.21
C ASP A 68 -21.75 -12.16 0.31
N PHE A 69 -21.83 -11.61 1.53
CA PHE A 69 -22.40 -10.31 1.81
C PHE A 69 -21.31 -9.34 2.24
N TRP A 70 -20.91 -8.49 1.29
CA TRP A 70 -20.09 -7.33 1.60
C TRP A 70 -20.96 -6.17 2.08
N TYR A 71 -20.53 -5.54 3.17
CA TYR A 71 -21.19 -4.35 3.69
C TYR A 71 -20.19 -3.22 3.96
N LEU A 72 -20.69 -1.99 3.89
CA LEU A 72 -19.99 -0.79 4.28
C LEU A 72 -20.67 -0.22 5.53
N LYS A 73 -19.90 -0.02 6.60
CA LYS A 73 -20.42 0.61 7.82
C LYS A 73 -20.82 2.06 7.54
N ASN A 74 -21.99 2.47 8.03
CA ASN A 74 -22.50 3.82 7.83
C ASN A 74 -21.65 4.91 8.50
N THR A 75 -20.77 4.54 9.44
CA THR A 75 -19.88 5.46 10.17
C THR A 75 -18.54 5.69 9.47
N VAL A 76 -18.24 4.96 8.39
CA VAL A 76 -16.97 5.06 7.68
C VAL A 76 -17.00 6.31 6.78
N LYS A 77 -16.04 7.21 6.98
CA LYS A 77 -15.72 8.25 6.00
C LYS A 77 -14.94 7.61 4.87
N VAL A 78 -15.48 7.63 3.66
CA VAL A 78 -14.84 7.03 2.48
C VAL A 78 -13.58 7.83 2.11
N SER A 79 -12.51 7.14 1.76
CA SER A 79 -11.20 7.72 1.42
C SER A 79 -11.07 8.14 -0.04
N ASN A 80 -11.83 7.50 -0.93
CA ASN A 80 -11.91 7.82 -2.35
C ASN A 80 -13.24 7.26 -2.92
N ASP A 81 -14.16 8.15 -3.27
CA ASP A 81 -15.49 7.81 -3.79
C ASP A 81 -15.43 7.22 -5.19
N TYR A 82 -14.52 7.69 -6.05
CA TYR A 82 -14.33 7.11 -7.38
C TYR A 82 -13.94 5.63 -7.30
N MET A 83 -12.93 5.30 -6.48
CA MET A 83 -12.48 3.93 -6.27
C MET A 83 -13.57 3.07 -5.62
N LEU A 84 -14.32 3.60 -4.65
CA LEU A 84 -15.44 2.87 -4.05
C LEU A 84 -16.52 2.54 -5.10
N ASN A 85 -16.84 3.48 -6.00
CA ASN A 85 -17.80 3.26 -7.07
C ASN A 85 -17.29 2.25 -8.10
N PHE A 86 -16.01 2.32 -8.45
CA PHE A 86 -15.35 1.32 -9.29
C PHE A 86 -15.49 -0.08 -8.66
N VAL A 87 -15.17 -0.23 -7.36
CA VAL A 87 -15.30 -1.50 -6.64
C VAL A 87 -16.76 -1.95 -6.55
N LYS A 88 -17.73 -1.05 -6.32
CA LYS A 88 -19.16 -1.37 -6.31
C LYS A 88 -19.68 -1.87 -7.65
N SER A 89 -19.05 -1.49 -8.76
CA SER A 89 -19.40 -2.05 -10.08
C SER A 89 -18.99 -3.52 -10.23
N GLN A 90 -18.01 -3.97 -9.44
CA GLN A 90 -17.47 -5.35 -9.45
C GLN A 90 -18.02 -6.22 -8.30
N ILE A 91 -18.31 -5.61 -7.15
CA ILE A 91 -18.74 -6.28 -5.92
C ILE A 91 -20.03 -5.66 -5.43
N LYS A 92 -21.04 -6.50 -5.16
CA LYS A 92 -22.29 -6.06 -4.55
C LYS A 92 -22.07 -5.70 -3.07
N ILE A 93 -21.93 -4.42 -2.79
CA ILE A 93 -21.73 -3.87 -1.44
C ILE A 93 -23.04 -3.23 -0.94
N ARG A 94 -23.40 -3.51 0.31
CA ARG A 94 -24.62 -2.97 0.95
C ARG A 94 -24.27 -2.05 2.10
N SER A 95 -24.90 -0.88 2.15
CA SER A 95 -24.92 -0.02 3.34
C SER A 95 -26.17 -0.32 4.15
N SER A 96 -26.10 -1.32 5.04
CA SER A 96 -27.25 -1.76 5.83
C SER A 96 -26.84 -2.06 7.27
N ARG A 97 -27.44 -1.31 8.21
CA ARG A 97 -27.24 -1.53 9.65
C ARG A 97 -27.68 -2.93 10.09
N PHE A 98 -28.72 -3.47 9.47
CA PHE A 98 -29.18 -4.83 9.73
C PHE A 98 -28.11 -5.86 9.37
N ILE A 99 -27.49 -5.77 8.19
CA ILE A 99 -26.40 -6.68 7.77
C ILE A 99 -25.20 -6.56 8.71
N GLU A 100 -24.86 -5.34 9.13
CA GLU A 100 -23.79 -5.11 10.11
C GLU A 100 -24.08 -5.81 11.45
N LEU A 101 -25.30 -5.71 11.96
CA LEU A 101 -25.71 -6.38 13.20
C LEU A 101 -25.71 -7.91 13.03
N VAL A 102 -26.20 -8.44 11.90
CA VAL A 102 -26.15 -9.88 11.60
C VAL A 102 -24.72 -10.38 11.57
N ALA A 103 -23.81 -9.66 10.92
CA ALA A 103 -22.39 -9.99 10.89
C ALA A 103 -21.81 -10.00 12.31
N ALA A 104 -22.02 -8.93 13.09
CA ALA A 104 -21.52 -8.82 14.46
C ALA A 104 -22.08 -9.91 15.40
N CYS A 105 -23.34 -10.31 15.24
CA CYS A 105 -23.93 -11.45 15.96
C CYS A 105 -23.33 -12.78 15.50
N SER A 106 -23.17 -12.98 14.18
CA SER A 106 -22.58 -14.19 13.60
C SER A 106 -21.15 -14.43 14.08
N GLU A 107 -20.36 -13.37 14.30
CA GLU A 107 -18.99 -13.48 14.84
C GLU A 107 -18.93 -14.08 16.25
N LYS A 108 -20.01 -13.94 17.03
CA LYS A 108 -20.10 -14.48 18.40
C LYS A 108 -20.59 -15.94 18.46
N LEU A 109 -21.02 -16.50 17.33
CA LEU A 109 -21.57 -17.87 17.26
C LEU A 109 -20.49 -18.90 16.86
N PRO A 110 -20.60 -20.19 17.27
CA PRO A 110 -19.54 -21.21 17.07
C PRO A 110 -19.10 -21.43 15.62
N ALA A 111 -17.81 -21.53 15.31
CA ALA A 111 -17.31 -21.61 13.91
C ALA A 111 -17.50 -20.34 13.06
N ALA A 112 -17.51 -19.16 13.71
CA ALA A 112 -17.56 -17.83 13.07
C ALA A 112 -16.62 -17.65 11.88
N LYS A 113 -15.37 -18.14 11.95
CA LYS A 113 -14.38 -18.00 10.87
C LYS A 113 -14.88 -18.53 9.51
N ARG A 114 -15.77 -19.54 9.50
CA ARG A 114 -16.34 -20.10 8.24
C ARG A 114 -17.37 -19.17 7.59
N HIS A 115 -17.92 -18.25 8.36
CA HIS A 115 -18.95 -17.28 7.96
C HIS A 115 -18.39 -15.84 7.88
N GLN A 116 -17.07 -15.69 7.92
CA GLN A 116 -16.37 -14.44 7.64
C GLN A 116 -15.75 -14.53 6.24
N ILE A 117 -15.85 -13.45 5.48
CA ILE A 117 -15.03 -13.32 4.28
C ILE A 117 -13.60 -13.07 4.76
N GLU A 118 -12.67 -13.90 4.27
CA GLU A 118 -11.28 -13.83 4.68
C GLU A 118 -10.69 -12.47 4.31
N SER A 119 -10.18 -11.78 5.34
CA SER A 119 -9.57 -10.46 5.23
C SER A 119 -8.06 -10.49 5.37
N GLU A 120 -7.45 -11.66 5.61
CA GLU A 120 -6.00 -11.78 5.62
C GLU A 120 -5.52 -11.61 4.18
N ILE A 121 -4.91 -10.46 3.94
CA ILE A 121 -4.37 -10.11 2.63
C ILE A 121 -3.01 -10.77 2.52
N ARG A 122 -2.86 -11.73 1.61
CA ARG A 122 -1.54 -12.13 1.14
C ARG A 122 -1.31 -11.45 -0.19
N ILE A 123 -0.56 -10.34 -0.17
CA ILE A 123 -0.32 -9.55 -1.37
C ILE A 123 0.35 -10.39 -2.46
N THR A 124 1.16 -11.37 -2.11
CA THR A 124 1.75 -12.31 -3.07
C THR A 124 0.72 -13.23 -3.73
N LEU A 125 -0.42 -13.56 -3.09
CA LEU A 125 -1.51 -14.24 -3.81
C LEU A 125 -2.14 -13.36 -4.91
N LEU A 126 -1.87 -12.05 -4.89
CA LEU A 126 -2.41 -11.11 -5.86
C LEU A 126 -1.60 -11.13 -7.16
N GLU A 127 -0.29 -11.38 -7.13
CA GLU A 127 0.56 -11.26 -8.33
C GLU A 127 0.31 -12.36 -9.36
N GLY A 128 0.01 -13.57 -8.88
CA GLY A 128 -0.19 -14.74 -9.73
C GLY A 128 -1.54 -14.83 -10.43
N VAL A 129 -2.46 -13.88 -10.23
CA VAL A 129 -3.84 -13.97 -10.76
C VAL A 129 -4.03 -13.09 -11.99
N GLY A 130 -4.49 -13.72 -13.08
CA GLY A 130 -4.42 -13.26 -14.48
C GLY A 130 -5.14 -11.96 -14.87
N LYS A 131 -5.67 -11.16 -13.94
CA LYS A 131 -6.23 -9.84 -14.26
C LYS A 131 -5.63 -8.73 -13.40
N LYS A 132 -4.91 -7.85 -14.09
CA LYS A 132 -4.51 -6.53 -13.60
C LYS A 132 -5.75 -5.65 -13.41
N LEU A 133 -5.71 -4.75 -12.43
CA LEU A 133 -6.72 -3.70 -12.26
C LEU A 133 -6.73 -2.84 -13.52
N ARG A 134 -7.89 -2.73 -14.16
CA ARG A 134 -8.13 -1.90 -15.34
C ARG A 134 -9.39 -1.08 -15.13
N LEU A 135 -9.28 0.23 -15.34
CA LEU A 135 -10.43 1.12 -15.32
C LEU A 135 -11.33 0.88 -16.54
N PRO A 136 -12.62 1.22 -16.50
CA PRO A 136 -13.48 1.17 -17.68
C PRO A 136 -12.89 2.02 -18.81
N GLN A 137 -12.97 1.54 -20.06
CA GLN A 137 -12.37 2.26 -21.21
C GLN A 137 -12.89 3.70 -21.33
N LYS A 138 -14.20 3.89 -21.11
CA LYS A 138 -14.84 5.21 -21.08
C LYS A 138 -14.15 6.16 -20.10
N ASP A 139 -13.79 5.67 -18.92
CA ASP A 139 -13.14 6.48 -17.89
C ASP A 139 -11.69 6.75 -18.27
N GLN A 140 -10.97 5.77 -18.84
CA GLN A 140 -9.61 5.96 -19.35
C GLN A 140 -9.56 7.05 -20.43
N ASP A 141 -10.47 7.03 -21.40
CA ASP A 141 -10.51 8.00 -22.49
C ASP A 141 -10.79 9.42 -21.96
N ALA A 142 -11.81 9.55 -21.09
CA ALA A 142 -12.17 10.83 -20.49
C ALA A 142 -11.07 11.40 -19.58
N LEU A 143 -10.41 10.55 -18.79
CA LEU A 143 -9.35 10.96 -17.87
C LEU A 143 -8.04 11.24 -18.61
N SER A 144 -7.75 10.51 -19.69
CA SER A 144 -6.66 10.80 -20.64
C SER A 144 -6.82 12.21 -21.21
N GLU A 145 -8.00 12.58 -21.70
CA GLU A 145 -8.26 13.93 -22.19
C GLU A 145 -8.19 14.98 -21.07
N TYR A 146 -8.67 14.64 -19.87
CA TYR A 146 -8.63 15.52 -18.71
C TYR A 146 -7.19 15.88 -18.32
N VAL A 147 -6.29 14.90 -18.19
CA VAL A 147 -4.92 15.14 -17.73
C VAL A 147 -4.07 15.92 -18.74
N ARG A 148 -4.38 15.81 -20.04
CA ARG A 148 -3.75 16.62 -21.10
C ARG A 148 -3.91 18.11 -20.89
N LYS A 149 -5.03 18.54 -20.28
CA LYS A 149 -5.35 19.98 -20.08
C LYS A 149 -4.37 20.70 -19.15
N PHE A 150 -3.55 19.96 -18.39
CA PHE A 150 -2.55 20.52 -17.48
C PHE A 150 -1.16 19.90 -17.67
N GLY A 151 -0.85 19.52 -18.90
CA GLY A 151 0.53 19.25 -19.33
C GLY A 151 1.00 17.81 -19.20
N ILE A 152 0.13 16.87 -18.81
CA ILE A 152 0.46 15.43 -18.82
C ILE A 152 0.03 14.85 -20.16
N ASP A 153 0.98 14.40 -20.98
CA ASP A 153 0.65 13.63 -22.20
C ASP A 153 0.56 12.13 -21.85
N PRO A 154 -0.64 11.52 -21.81
CA PRO A 154 -0.80 10.10 -21.51
C PRO A 154 -0.37 9.17 -22.66
N GLN A 155 -0.01 9.70 -23.84
CA GLN A 155 0.63 8.90 -24.90
C GLN A 155 2.14 8.74 -24.67
N LYS A 156 2.75 9.60 -23.84
CA LYS A 156 4.14 9.47 -23.44
C LYS A 156 4.26 8.62 -22.19
N GLU A 157 5.43 8.04 -22.02
CA GLU A 157 5.77 7.37 -20.78
C GLU A 157 5.81 8.38 -19.64
N PHE A 158 5.23 8.01 -18.51
CA PHE A 158 5.27 8.83 -17.32
C PHE A 158 5.46 8.00 -16.05
N ILE A 159 6.17 8.59 -15.11
CA ILE A 159 6.39 8.05 -13.77
C ILE A 159 5.44 8.76 -12.81
N ALA A 160 4.73 7.98 -12.01
CA ALA A 160 4.00 8.51 -10.87
C ALA A 160 4.95 8.63 -9.67
N LEU A 161 5.21 9.86 -9.22
CA LEU A 161 6.05 10.15 -8.06
C LEU A 161 5.16 10.43 -6.83
N MET A 162 5.12 9.48 -5.90
CA MET A 162 4.24 9.45 -4.73
C MET A 162 5.04 9.52 -3.43
N VAL A 163 5.46 10.71 -3.05
CA VAL A 163 6.27 10.94 -1.84
C VAL A 163 5.39 11.51 -0.74
N ARG A 164 5.37 10.86 0.42
CA ARG A 164 4.63 11.36 1.58
C ARG A 164 5.44 12.43 2.33
N ASP A 165 4.78 13.53 2.63
CA ASP A 165 5.24 14.57 3.55
C ASP A 165 4.32 14.68 4.79
N GLY A 166 4.58 15.65 5.67
CA GLY A 166 3.81 15.87 6.89
C GLY A 166 2.44 16.52 6.69
N ALA A 167 2.15 17.14 5.54
CA ALA A 167 0.87 17.83 5.30
C ALA A 167 -0.32 16.88 5.22
N TYR A 168 -0.11 15.61 4.86
CA TYR A 168 -1.20 14.65 4.72
C TYR A 168 -1.91 14.32 6.04
N LYS A 169 -1.19 14.29 7.18
CA LYS A 169 -1.75 13.87 8.48
C LYS A 169 -2.19 15.01 9.41
N SER A 170 -1.84 16.26 9.12
CA SER A 170 -2.27 17.41 9.94
C SER A 170 -3.79 17.64 9.89
N ASP A 171 -4.45 17.36 8.75
CA ASP A 171 -5.90 17.56 8.56
C ASP A 171 -6.77 16.31 8.78
N ILE A 172 -6.18 15.12 8.81
CA ILE A 172 -6.90 13.85 9.12
C ILE A 172 -6.95 13.62 10.65
N ALA A 173 -6.40 14.56 11.42
CA ALA A 173 -6.34 14.46 12.86
C ALA A 173 -7.74 14.63 13.48
N GLN A 174 -8.41 13.51 13.78
CA GLN A 174 -9.54 13.54 14.71
C GLN A 174 -9.07 14.02 16.09
N PRO A 175 -9.93 14.62 16.93
CA PRO A 175 -9.53 15.17 18.24
C PRO A 175 -8.81 14.20 19.20
N ASN A 176 -8.83 12.89 18.93
CA ASN A 176 -8.13 11.85 19.70
C ASN A 176 -6.91 11.22 18.97
N SER A 177 -6.41 11.81 17.88
CA SER A 177 -5.37 11.20 17.03
C SER A 177 -4.01 11.90 17.05
N GLN A 178 -3.78 12.88 17.93
CA GLN A 178 -2.42 13.41 18.17
C GLN A 178 -1.43 12.27 18.49
N PHE A 179 -1.87 11.23 19.21
CA PHE A 179 -1.06 10.02 19.45
C PHE A 179 -0.77 9.16 18.20
N ARG A 180 -1.47 9.33 17.08
CA ARG A 180 -1.25 8.60 15.81
C ARG A 180 -0.39 9.37 14.81
N SER A 181 -0.32 10.70 14.88
CA SER A 181 0.51 11.51 13.97
C SER A 181 2.00 11.30 14.23
N ASP A 182 2.40 11.25 15.51
CA ASP A 182 3.82 11.26 15.89
C ASP A 182 4.52 9.91 15.66
N LYS A 183 3.74 8.82 15.60
CA LYS A 183 4.29 7.47 15.42
C LYS A 183 4.88 7.22 14.05
N GLU A 184 4.50 8.00 13.05
CA GLU A 184 4.83 7.73 11.65
C GLU A 184 5.62 8.87 10.99
N ILE A 185 6.16 9.80 11.78
CA ILE A 185 6.94 10.94 11.27
C ILE A 185 8.15 10.47 10.45
N TYR A 186 8.77 9.34 10.82
CA TYR A 186 9.89 8.74 10.07
C TYR A 186 9.57 8.42 8.60
N ARG A 187 8.29 8.35 8.23
CA ARG A 187 7.85 8.10 6.85
C ARG A 187 7.83 9.37 6.01
N ASN A 188 7.77 10.56 6.62
CA ASN A 188 7.72 11.82 5.90
C ASN A 188 9.10 12.13 5.30
N GLN A 189 9.14 12.41 4.00
CA GLN A 189 10.37 12.71 3.26
C GLN A 189 10.33 14.15 2.70
N ASP A 190 11.51 14.68 2.37
CA ASP A 190 11.58 15.94 1.62
C ASP A 190 11.44 15.61 0.12
N ILE A 191 10.47 16.24 -0.55
CA ILE A 191 10.28 16.07 -1.99
C ILE A 191 11.50 16.57 -2.79
N ALA A 192 12.29 17.48 -2.23
CA ALA A 192 13.52 17.97 -2.87
C ALA A 192 14.55 16.87 -3.12
N ASP A 193 14.58 15.81 -2.28
CA ASP A 193 15.49 14.67 -2.46
C ASP A 193 15.20 13.89 -3.76
N TYR A 194 14.04 14.10 -4.37
CA TYR A 194 13.60 13.45 -5.61
C TYR A 194 13.80 14.32 -6.85
N LEU A 195 14.31 15.56 -6.72
CA LEU A 195 14.52 16.44 -7.87
C LEU A 195 15.52 15.84 -8.87
N LEU A 196 16.62 15.29 -8.37
CA LEU A 196 17.64 14.61 -9.19
C LEU A 196 17.03 13.49 -10.04
N VAL A 197 16.11 12.71 -9.44
CA VAL A 197 15.38 11.65 -10.13
C VAL A 197 14.48 12.22 -11.22
N ALA A 198 13.71 13.25 -10.88
CA ALA A 198 12.77 13.88 -11.80
C ALA A 198 13.47 14.47 -13.03
N GLU A 199 14.57 15.20 -12.81
CA GLU A 199 15.37 15.80 -13.88
C GLU A 199 16.07 14.75 -14.74
N ARG A 200 16.54 13.66 -14.12
CA ARG A 200 17.15 12.56 -14.87
C ARG A 200 16.15 11.89 -15.81
N PHE A 201 14.95 11.54 -15.34
CA PHE A 201 13.93 10.94 -16.22
C PHE A 201 13.41 11.91 -17.27
N ALA A 202 13.28 13.20 -16.94
CA ALA A 202 12.95 14.22 -17.91
C ALA A 202 14.01 14.32 -19.03
N SER A 203 15.30 14.19 -18.71
CA SER A 203 16.38 14.14 -19.72
C SER A 203 16.31 12.93 -20.65
N MET A 204 15.57 11.89 -20.25
CA MET A 204 15.28 10.68 -21.03
C MET A 204 13.92 10.77 -21.76
N GLU A 205 13.35 11.97 -21.87
CA GLU A 205 12.03 12.24 -22.45
C GLU A 205 10.85 11.55 -21.74
N VAL A 206 11.04 11.15 -20.48
CA VAL A 206 10.00 10.55 -19.63
C VAL A 206 9.38 11.62 -18.74
N GLN A 207 8.06 11.69 -18.70
CA GLN A 207 7.35 12.62 -17.82
C GLN A 207 7.45 12.16 -16.37
N VAL A 208 7.60 13.08 -15.42
CA VAL A 208 7.52 12.80 -13.99
C VAL A 208 6.35 13.57 -13.40
N VAL A 209 5.32 12.85 -12.98
CA VAL A 209 4.09 13.42 -12.42
C VAL A 209 4.14 13.28 -10.92
N ARG A 210 4.39 14.38 -10.21
CA ARG A 210 4.36 14.41 -8.74
C ARG A 210 2.92 14.46 -8.24
N MET A 211 2.54 13.43 -7.51
CA MET A 211 1.20 13.21 -6.99
C MET A 211 1.11 13.50 -5.49
N GLY A 212 -0.09 13.79 -5.01
CA GLY A 212 -0.36 14.02 -3.59
C GLY A 212 -1.68 14.74 -3.39
N ALA A 213 -2.50 14.27 -2.44
CA ALA A 213 -3.77 14.92 -2.13
C ALA A 213 -3.60 16.23 -1.35
N LYS A 214 -2.58 16.27 -0.50
CA LYS A 214 -2.13 17.43 0.28
C LYS A 214 -0.63 17.33 0.40
N VAL A 215 0.01 18.47 0.25
CA VAL A 215 1.47 18.57 0.18
C VAL A 215 1.96 19.82 0.90
N GLU A 216 3.15 19.75 1.49
CA GLU A 216 3.74 20.85 2.26
C GLU A 216 4.24 22.00 1.38
N ARG A 217 4.80 21.65 0.21
CA ARG A 217 5.43 22.60 -0.70
C ARG A 217 5.28 22.17 -2.16
N ALA A 218 5.46 23.14 -3.06
CA ALA A 218 5.55 22.90 -4.49
C ALA A 218 6.83 22.14 -4.85
N PHE A 219 6.77 21.36 -5.93
CA PHE A 219 7.89 20.64 -6.50
C PHE A 219 8.33 21.33 -7.79
N ALA A 220 9.28 22.26 -7.64
CA ALA A 220 9.76 23.05 -8.76
C ALA A 220 10.90 22.33 -9.49
N SER A 221 10.80 22.27 -10.81
CA SER A 221 11.87 21.86 -11.72
C SER A 221 11.89 22.81 -12.92
N SER A 222 13.05 22.95 -13.55
CA SER A 222 13.20 23.72 -14.79
C SER A 222 12.67 22.99 -16.02
N SER A 223 12.48 21.67 -15.94
CA SER A 223 12.00 20.87 -17.05
C SER A 223 10.48 20.85 -17.14
N PRO A 224 9.86 21.10 -18.32
CA PRO A 224 8.42 21.03 -18.49
C PRO A 224 7.87 19.59 -18.41
N LEU A 225 8.74 18.57 -18.46
CA LEU A 225 8.36 17.17 -18.29
C LEU A 225 8.19 16.78 -16.81
N VAL A 226 8.56 17.65 -15.88
CA VAL A 226 8.32 17.46 -14.44
C VAL A 226 7.08 18.26 -14.06
N ILE A 227 5.99 17.54 -13.77
CA ILE A 227 4.66 18.12 -13.58
C ILE A 227 4.25 17.94 -12.11
N ASP A 228 4.16 19.05 -11.38
CA ASP A 228 3.65 19.08 -10.01
C ASP A 228 2.12 19.08 -9.99
N TYR A 229 1.53 17.95 -10.38
CA TYR A 229 0.07 17.76 -10.40
C TYR A 229 -0.57 18.06 -9.04
N ALA A 230 0.10 17.73 -7.94
CA ALA A 230 -0.39 17.93 -6.58
C ALA A 230 -0.69 19.41 -6.22
N THR A 231 -0.03 20.38 -6.85
CA THR A 231 -0.24 21.82 -6.57
C THR A 231 -1.02 22.57 -7.64
N THR A 232 -1.42 21.89 -8.72
CA THR A 232 -2.18 22.52 -9.82
C THR A 232 -3.57 23.03 -9.44
N GLY A 233 -4.16 22.54 -8.34
CA GLY A 233 -5.58 22.75 -8.02
C GLY A 233 -6.55 21.96 -8.91
N MET A 234 -6.04 21.20 -9.89
CA MET A 234 -6.83 20.41 -10.86
C MET A 234 -7.02 18.96 -10.42
N ARG A 235 -6.61 18.62 -9.20
CA ARG A 235 -6.67 17.26 -8.68
C ARG A 235 -8.11 16.78 -8.56
N THR A 236 -8.39 15.57 -9.05
CA THR A 236 -9.64 14.85 -8.76
C THR A 236 -9.35 13.43 -8.33
N GLU A 237 -10.24 12.82 -7.55
CA GLU A 237 -10.09 11.42 -7.13
C GLU A 237 -10.01 10.47 -8.32
N ALA A 238 -10.73 10.74 -9.41
CA ALA A 238 -10.69 9.93 -10.62
C ALA A 238 -9.34 10.05 -11.35
N ALA A 239 -8.84 11.28 -11.52
CA ALA A 239 -7.54 11.53 -12.16
C ALA A 239 -6.39 10.91 -11.36
N ASP A 240 -6.46 10.94 -10.02
CA ASP A 240 -5.51 10.25 -9.16
C ASP A 240 -5.44 8.75 -9.44
N ILE A 241 -6.59 8.07 -9.47
CA ILE A 241 -6.63 6.63 -9.74
C ILE A 241 -6.11 6.33 -11.15
N TYR A 242 -6.47 7.14 -12.14
CA TYR A 242 -6.00 7.00 -13.52
C TYR A 242 -4.49 7.16 -13.66
N LEU A 243 -3.91 8.22 -13.09
CA LEU A 243 -2.47 8.45 -13.14
C LEU A 243 -1.70 7.31 -12.46
N ALA A 244 -2.21 6.80 -11.33
CA ALA A 244 -1.62 5.65 -10.67
C ALA A 244 -1.76 4.33 -11.46
N SER A 245 -2.88 4.13 -12.17
CA SER A 245 -3.13 2.90 -12.93
C SER A 245 -2.41 2.86 -14.27
N GLU A 246 -2.18 4.02 -14.90
CA GLU A 246 -1.65 4.10 -16.27
C GLU A 246 -0.15 4.41 -16.35
N CYS A 247 0.51 4.83 -15.26
CA CYS A 247 1.95 5.13 -15.26
C CYS A 247 2.81 3.97 -15.80
N SER A 248 4.00 4.25 -16.31
CA SER A 248 4.98 3.22 -16.70
C SER A 248 5.62 2.56 -15.48
N MET A 249 5.87 3.35 -14.44
CA MET A 249 6.44 2.93 -13.15
C MET A 249 5.99 3.90 -12.06
N CYS A 250 5.92 3.42 -10.82
CA CYS A 250 5.64 4.26 -9.65
C CYS A 250 6.89 4.35 -8.74
N ILE A 251 7.24 5.55 -8.28
CA ILE A 251 8.25 5.78 -7.25
C ILE A 251 7.51 6.25 -6.00
N SER A 252 7.70 5.56 -4.88
CA SER A 252 6.91 5.75 -3.67
C SER A 252 7.74 5.63 -2.39
N THR A 253 7.21 6.16 -1.30
CA THR A 253 7.69 5.96 0.07
C THR A 253 6.81 4.96 0.83
N ASN A 254 6.33 3.92 0.12
CA ASN A 254 5.42 2.87 0.58
C ASN A 254 4.10 3.42 1.14
N LEU A 255 3.11 3.64 0.27
CA LEU A 255 1.83 4.26 0.60
C LEU A 255 0.67 3.31 0.28
N GLY A 256 -0.45 3.44 0.98
CA GLY A 256 -1.66 2.71 0.59
C GLY A 256 -2.08 2.94 -0.87
N PHE A 257 -1.76 4.12 -1.41
CA PHE A 257 -2.13 4.55 -2.75
C PHE A 257 -1.32 3.87 -3.87
N ASP A 258 -0.05 3.53 -3.63
CA ASP A 258 0.82 2.93 -4.67
C ASP A 258 0.42 1.48 -5.03
N HIS A 259 -0.40 0.84 -4.20
CA HIS A 259 -0.99 -0.47 -4.50
C HIS A 259 -1.88 -0.43 -5.74
N ILE A 260 -2.41 0.73 -6.13
CA ILE A 260 -3.16 0.86 -7.39
C ILE A 260 -2.24 0.57 -8.58
N SER A 261 -1.05 1.18 -8.60
CA SER A 261 -0.03 0.93 -9.63
C SER A 261 0.37 -0.54 -9.68
N ALA A 262 0.66 -1.15 -8.52
CA ALA A 262 1.00 -2.56 -8.47
C ALA A 262 -0.16 -3.48 -8.91
N MET A 263 -1.40 -3.19 -8.51
CA MET A 263 -2.58 -3.96 -8.94
C MET A 263 -2.83 -3.82 -10.44
N SER A 264 -2.52 -2.67 -11.03
CA SER A 264 -2.50 -2.42 -12.48
C SER A 264 -1.26 -3.02 -13.17
N GLY A 265 -0.41 -3.71 -12.42
CA GLY A 265 0.75 -4.43 -12.91
C GLY A 265 1.88 -3.52 -13.40
N LYS A 266 2.07 -2.40 -12.69
CA LYS A 266 3.18 -1.47 -12.85
C LYS A 266 4.20 -1.73 -11.73
N LEU A 267 5.49 -1.65 -12.06
CA LEU A 267 6.57 -1.82 -11.09
C LEU A 267 6.58 -0.64 -10.09
N ARG A 268 6.86 -0.93 -8.82
CA ARG A 268 7.10 0.11 -7.80
C ARG A 268 8.57 0.15 -7.40
N VAL A 269 9.08 1.36 -7.23
CA VAL A 269 10.35 1.66 -6.57
C VAL A 269 10.03 2.28 -5.22
N ILE A 270 10.35 1.56 -4.15
CA ILE A 270 10.03 1.93 -2.78
C ILE A 270 11.29 2.44 -2.09
N THR A 271 11.29 3.72 -1.76
CA THR A 271 12.46 4.39 -1.17
C THR A 271 12.21 4.71 0.28
N ASN A 272 13.29 4.87 1.06
CA ASN A 272 13.21 5.20 2.47
C ASN A 272 12.34 4.22 3.28
N GLN A 273 12.39 2.92 2.96
CA GLN A 273 11.64 1.90 3.70
C GLN A 273 12.30 1.65 5.07
N ALA A 274 11.59 1.95 6.14
CA ALA A 274 12.09 1.71 7.51
C ALA A 274 11.52 0.42 8.15
N LEU A 275 10.30 0.03 7.77
CA LEU A 275 9.62 -1.15 8.30
C LEU A 275 10.08 -2.41 7.55
N ILE A 276 11.19 -3.03 7.97
CA ILE A 276 11.78 -4.19 7.28
C ILE A 276 10.75 -5.33 7.13
N VAL A 277 9.93 -5.57 8.15
CA VAL A 277 8.88 -6.61 8.19
C VAL A 277 7.84 -6.49 7.07
N GLN A 278 7.63 -5.29 6.53
CA GLN A 278 6.63 -5.05 5.49
C GLN A 278 7.00 -5.67 4.15
N ALA A 279 8.26 -6.05 3.94
CA ALA A 279 8.68 -6.69 2.71
C ALA A 279 7.91 -8.01 2.44
N SER A 280 7.49 -8.76 3.47
CA SER A 280 6.72 -10.01 3.28
C SER A 280 5.20 -9.83 3.25
N THR A 281 4.69 -8.61 3.47
CA THR A 281 3.24 -8.37 3.62
C THR A 281 2.71 -7.34 2.67
N LEU A 282 3.52 -6.36 2.26
CA LEU A 282 3.10 -5.22 1.44
C LEU A 282 3.79 -5.15 0.08
N PHE A 283 4.84 -5.94 -0.16
CA PHE A 283 5.65 -5.84 -1.38
C PHE A 283 5.35 -6.96 -2.37
N TYR A 284 5.60 -6.64 -3.63
CA TYR A 284 5.45 -7.48 -4.80
C TYR A 284 6.84 -7.98 -5.24
N SER A 285 6.96 -9.19 -5.78
CA SER A 285 8.21 -9.75 -6.28
C SER A 285 8.88 -8.90 -7.34
N SER A 286 8.11 -8.09 -8.09
CA SER A 286 8.65 -7.13 -9.05
C SER A 286 9.16 -5.82 -8.45
N ASP A 287 8.85 -5.52 -7.18
CA ASP A 287 9.23 -4.24 -6.58
C ASP A 287 10.75 -4.13 -6.41
N VAL A 288 11.27 -2.93 -6.57
CA VAL A 288 12.61 -2.54 -6.11
C VAL A 288 12.45 -1.72 -4.85
N PHE A 289 13.24 -1.98 -3.81
CA PHE A 289 13.19 -1.17 -2.59
C PHE A 289 14.56 -0.90 -1.97
N ILE A 290 14.68 0.24 -1.31
CA ILE A 290 15.85 0.63 -0.52
C ILE A 290 15.42 1.09 0.87
N LEU A 291 16.29 0.90 1.85
CA LEU A 291 15.93 1.05 3.25
C LEU A 291 16.53 2.30 3.88
N GLN A 292 15.82 2.84 4.87
CA GLN A 292 16.45 3.68 5.88
C GLN A 292 17.33 2.78 6.75
N ARG A 293 18.54 3.23 7.03
CA ARG A 293 19.47 2.51 7.92
C ARG A 293 19.38 3.11 9.32
N PHE A 294 19.69 2.31 10.35
CA PHE A 294 19.64 2.78 11.73
C PHE A 294 21.02 3.23 12.20
N VAL A 295 21.07 4.30 12.98
CA VAL A 295 22.30 4.84 13.56
C VAL A 295 22.14 5.04 15.05
N GLU A 296 23.18 4.73 15.82
CA GLU A 296 23.20 5.06 17.25
C GLU A 296 23.59 6.52 17.45
N LYS A 297 22.77 7.30 18.16
CA LYS A 297 22.99 8.74 18.37
C LYS A 297 24.24 9.03 19.19
N SER A 298 24.56 8.18 20.17
CA SER A 298 25.70 8.39 21.07
C SER A 298 27.05 8.23 20.38
N SER A 299 27.19 7.25 19.49
CA SER A 299 28.45 6.95 18.82
C SER A 299 28.51 7.36 17.35
N GLY A 300 27.36 7.67 16.73
CA GLY A 300 27.24 7.84 15.29
C GLY A 300 27.42 6.52 14.51
N LYS A 301 27.50 5.37 15.20
CA LYS A 301 27.69 4.07 14.55
C LYS A 301 26.44 3.69 13.76
N LEU A 302 26.62 3.44 12.47
CA LEU A 302 25.62 2.80 11.63
C LEU A 302 25.46 1.33 12.06
N LEU A 303 24.24 0.92 12.38
CA LEU A 303 23.93 -0.45 12.74
C LEU A 303 23.88 -1.35 11.50
N THR A 304 24.38 -2.58 11.60
CA THR A 304 24.15 -3.58 10.56
C THR A 304 22.68 -3.99 10.52
N LEU A 305 22.24 -4.66 9.44
CA LEU A 305 20.89 -5.21 9.32
C LEU A 305 20.59 -6.19 10.46
N SER A 306 21.55 -7.05 10.81
CA SER A 306 21.41 -8.02 11.90
C SER A 306 21.30 -7.33 13.26
N GLU A 307 22.16 -6.33 13.53
CA GLU A 307 22.09 -5.52 14.76
C GLU A 307 20.73 -4.80 14.86
N SER A 308 20.28 -4.19 13.77
CA SER A 308 18.98 -3.49 13.70
C SER A 308 17.82 -4.44 14.02
N LEU A 309 17.81 -5.62 13.41
CA LEU A 309 16.75 -6.61 13.58
C LEU A 309 16.79 -7.32 14.95
N GLN A 310 17.84 -7.18 15.76
CA GLN A 310 17.79 -7.70 17.14
C GLN A 310 16.76 -6.93 17.99
N PHE A 311 16.51 -5.66 17.67
CA PHE A 311 15.60 -4.80 18.43
C PHE A 311 14.13 -5.03 18.03
N ALA A 312 13.30 -5.42 19.01
CA ALA A 312 11.87 -5.66 18.78
C ALA A 312 11.13 -4.39 18.33
N GLU A 313 11.64 -3.21 18.75
CA GLU A 313 11.15 -1.90 18.34
C GLU A 313 11.36 -1.66 16.84
N ILE A 314 12.47 -2.13 16.28
CA ILE A 314 12.76 -2.01 14.83
C ILE A 314 12.02 -3.08 14.04
N LYS A 315 12.00 -4.33 14.53
CA LYS A 315 11.28 -5.43 13.87
C LYS A 315 9.81 -5.09 13.63
N ASN A 316 9.14 -4.49 14.62
CA ASN A 316 7.71 -4.22 14.54
C ASN A 316 7.40 -2.77 14.16
N LEU A 317 8.30 -1.81 14.43
CA LEU A 317 8.21 -0.36 14.18
C LEU A 317 6.79 0.27 14.23
N ASP A 318 5.94 -0.22 15.13
CA ASP A 318 4.58 0.31 15.35
C ASP A 318 4.60 1.67 16.08
N TRP A 319 5.76 2.02 16.66
CA TRP A 319 5.94 3.16 17.54
C TRP A 319 7.35 3.76 17.37
N TYR A 320 7.50 4.68 16.42
CA TYR A 320 8.74 5.40 16.13
C TYR A 320 9.46 5.95 17.37
N HIS A 321 8.71 6.50 18.35
CA HIS A 321 9.31 7.04 19.57
C HIS A 321 10.14 6.01 20.33
N LYS A 322 9.80 4.70 20.27
CA LYS A 322 10.59 3.66 20.94
C LYS A 322 11.98 3.48 20.33
N VAL A 323 12.15 3.76 19.04
CA VAL A 323 13.47 3.79 18.41
C VAL A 323 14.26 4.99 18.91
N ILE A 324 13.62 6.15 18.99
CA ILE A 324 14.24 7.39 19.49
C ILE A 324 14.60 7.30 20.98
N ASP A 325 13.72 6.77 21.82
CA ASP A 325 13.92 6.56 23.27
C ASP A 325 15.08 5.60 23.54
N ARG A 326 15.39 4.71 22.59
CA ARG A 326 16.55 3.81 22.64
C ARG A 326 17.86 4.50 22.25
N GLY A 327 17.83 5.78 21.87
CA GLY A 327 18.99 6.51 21.38
C GLY A 327 19.36 6.15 19.94
N LEU A 328 18.43 5.62 19.14
CA LEU A 328 18.64 5.35 17.72
C LEU A 328 18.01 6.45 16.86
N ASP A 329 18.51 6.61 15.64
CA ASP A 329 17.92 7.45 14.60
C ASP A 329 17.94 6.74 13.23
N PHE A 330 17.40 7.43 12.23
CA PHE A 330 17.31 6.97 10.85
C PHE A 330 18.26 7.74 9.95
N VAL A 331 19.02 7.01 9.15
CA VAL A 331 19.76 7.53 8.01
C VAL A 331 18.91 7.27 6.78
N ARG A 332 18.36 8.35 6.23
CA ARG A 332 17.56 8.35 5.00
C ARG A 332 18.43 8.04 3.78
N ASN A 333 17.77 7.65 2.71
CA ASN A 333 18.43 7.48 1.42
C ASN A 333 18.82 8.83 0.85
N THR A 334 20.03 8.89 0.28
CA THR A 334 20.50 10.10 -0.43
C THR A 334 19.78 10.23 -1.77
N PRO A 335 19.74 11.43 -2.39
CA PRO A 335 19.22 11.61 -3.74
C PRO A 335 19.85 10.65 -4.76
N ASP A 336 21.14 10.36 -4.65
CA ASP A 336 21.83 9.38 -5.51
C ASP A 336 21.35 7.94 -5.27
N GLU A 337 21.17 7.51 -4.00
CA GLU A 337 20.62 6.19 -3.69
C GLU A 337 19.21 6.03 -4.26
N ILE A 338 18.38 7.08 -4.16
CA ILE A 338 17.03 7.13 -4.72
C ILE A 338 17.08 7.06 -6.25
N LEU A 339 17.98 7.81 -6.89
CA LEU A 339 18.16 7.79 -8.34
C LEU A 339 18.55 6.42 -8.85
N GLU A 340 19.57 5.80 -8.26
CA GLU A 340 20.09 4.50 -8.69
C GLU A 340 19.03 3.41 -8.57
N ALA A 341 18.28 3.37 -7.45
CA ALA A 341 17.16 2.45 -7.30
C ALA A 341 16.03 2.72 -8.32
N SER A 342 15.80 3.98 -8.68
CA SER A 342 14.80 4.36 -9.67
C SER A 342 15.20 3.95 -11.09
N LEU A 343 16.48 4.08 -11.45
CA LEU A 343 17.02 3.62 -12.73
C LEU A 343 16.99 2.09 -12.84
N GLU A 344 17.31 1.37 -11.75
CA GLU A 344 17.15 -0.08 -11.68
C GLU A 344 15.69 -0.48 -11.91
N GLY A 345 14.75 0.11 -11.17
CA GLY A 345 13.32 -0.14 -11.33
C GLY A 345 12.84 0.13 -12.75
N TRP A 346 13.33 1.21 -13.38
CA TRP A 346 13.01 1.53 -14.76
C TRP A 346 13.48 0.44 -15.73
N GLN A 347 14.75 0.03 -15.64
CA GLN A 347 15.29 -1.04 -16.49
C GLN A 347 14.57 -2.37 -16.25
N ARG A 348 14.24 -2.73 -14.99
CA ARG A 348 13.45 -3.92 -14.66
C ARG A 348 12.05 -3.86 -15.29
N SER A 349 11.40 -2.69 -15.25
CA SER A 349 10.07 -2.50 -15.86
C SER A 349 10.07 -2.71 -17.38
N LYS A 350 11.24 -2.58 -18.01
CA LYS A 350 11.47 -2.80 -19.45
C LYS A 350 12.05 -4.18 -19.78
N GLY A 351 12.32 -5.02 -18.78
CA GLY A 351 13.03 -6.29 -18.98
C GLY A 351 14.48 -6.13 -19.46
N GLN A 352 15.10 -4.98 -19.17
CA GLN A 352 16.45 -4.61 -19.59
C GLN A 352 17.50 -4.76 -18.48
N TRP A 353 17.06 -4.94 -17.24
CA TRP A 353 17.97 -5.14 -16.11
C TRP A 353 18.61 -6.53 -16.17
N VAL A 354 19.92 -6.59 -15.95
CA VAL A 354 20.68 -7.83 -15.84
C VAL A 354 21.43 -7.82 -14.52
N ASP A 355 21.08 -8.74 -13.64
CA ASP A 355 21.77 -8.90 -12.36
C ASP A 355 23.20 -9.42 -12.58
N SER A 356 24.18 -8.79 -11.94
CA SER A 356 25.55 -9.33 -11.89
C SER A 356 25.67 -10.44 -10.85
N SER A 357 26.72 -11.26 -10.92
CA SER A 357 26.98 -12.29 -9.90
C SER A 357 27.08 -11.68 -8.49
N GLU A 358 27.71 -10.52 -8.36
CA GLU A 358 27.80 -9.80 -7.08
C GLU A 358 26.42 -9.36 -6.57
N ASP A 359 25.55 -8.86 -7.46
CA ASP A 359 24.21 -8.44 -7.06
C ASP A 359 23.38 -9.62 -6.53
N LEU A 360 23.46 -10.78 -7.20
CA LEU A 360 22.80 -12.01 -6.77
C LEU A 360 23.31 -12.49 -5.41
N GLU A 361 24.63 -12.44 -5.17
CA GLU A 361 25.24 -12.79 -3.88
C GLU A 361 24.77 -11.85 -2.76
N LEU A 362 24.74 -10.54 -3.02
CA LEU A 362 24.30 -9.54 -2.03
C LEU A 362 22.80 -9.64 -1.72
N GLN A 363 21.96 -9.89 -2.73
CA GLN A 363 20.53 -10.17 -2.54
C GLN A 363 20.33 -11.39 -1.64
N ALA A 364 21.03 -12.49 -1.95
CA ALA A 364 20.95 -13.73 -1.16
C ALA A 364 21.39 -13.48 0.30
N LYS A 365 22.45 -12.68 0.50
CA LYS A 365 22.92 -12.31 1.84
C LYS A 365 21.88 -11.51 2.63
N TYR A 366 21.25 -10.51 2.00
CA TYR A 366 20.17 -9.75 2.63
C TYR A 366 19.02 -10.66 3.08
N TRP A 367 18.55 -11.54 2.18
CA TRP A 367 17.42 -12.41 2.47
C TRP A 367 17.74 -13.49 3.50
N LEU A 368 18.98 -14.01 3.52
CA LEU A 368 19.44 -14.92 4.56
C LEU A 368 19.37 -14.27 5.97
N ILE A 369 19.78 -13.01 6.09
CA ILE A 369 19.67 -12.27 7.36
C ILE A 369 18.20 -12.06 7.71
N TYR A 370 17.38 -11.62 6.75
CA TYR A 370 15.94 -11.41 6.96
C TYR A 370 15.25 -12.68 7.47
N ASP A 371 15.47 -13.82 6.81
CA ASP A 371 14.80 -15.09 7.13
C ASP A 371 15.21 -15.61 8.51
N LYS A 372 16.44 -15.36 8.95
CA LYS A 372 16.87 -15.68 10.32
C LYS A 372 16.02 -14.98 11.38
N PHE A 373 15.56 -13.76 11.10
CA PHE A 373 14.77 -12.95 12.03
C PHE A 373 13.26 -13.09 11.83
N PHE A 374 12.81 -13.57 10.66
CA PHE A 374 11.41 -13.76 10.31
C PHE A 374 11.15 -15.11 9.62
N PRO A 375 11.47 -16.25 10.25
CA PRO A 375 11.31 -17.57 9.63
C PRO A 375 9.86 -17.88 9.23
N GLU A 376 8.88 -17.29 9.91
CA GLU A 376 7.45 -17.40 9.60
C GLU A 376 7.03 -16.71 8.29
N HIS A 377 7.94 -15.98 7.63
CA HIS A 377 7.69 -15.26 6.39
C HIS A 377 8.10 -16.02 5.12
N GLU A 378 8.84 -17.12 5.23
CA GLU A 378 9.35 -17.86 4.06
C GLU A 378 8.20 -18.24 3.09
N GLY A 379 7.10 -18.77 3.64
CA GLY A 379 5.91 -19.14 2.86
C GLY A 379 5.04 -17.98 2.37
N ARG A 380 5.45 -16.72 2.58
CA ARG A 380 4.72 -15.54 2.10
C ARG A 380 5.20 -15.06 0.74
N PHE A 381 6.40 -15.40 0.29
CA PHE A 381 6.98 -14.95 -0.99
C PHE A 381 6.63 -15.86 -2.17
N LEU A 382 5.34 -16.00 -2.46
CA LEU A 382 4.85 -17.04 -3.39
C LEU A 382 5.33 -16.90 -4.85
N ASN A 383 5.64 -15.68 -5.31
CA ASN A 383 6.08 -15.42 -6.69
C ASN A 383 7.51 -14.86 -6.76
N GLY A 384 8.30 -15.15 -5.74
CA GLY A 384 9.63 -14.58 -5.56
C GLY A 384 9.65 -13.43 -4.56
N ARG A 385 10.85 -12.93 -4.32
CA ARG A 385 11.12 -11.86 -3.36
C ARG A 385 11.24 -10.53 -4.09
N PRO A 386 10.82 -9.41 -3.47
CA PRO A 386 11.16 -8.09 -3.99
C PRO A 386 12.69 -7.92 -4.05
N HIS A 387 13.15 -6.96 -4.84
CA HIS A 387 14.57 -6.70 -5.02
C HIS A 387 15.01 -5.56 -4.11
N VAL A 388 16.03 -5.79 -3.26
CA VAL A 388 16.70 -4.65 -2.62
C VAL A 388 17.56 -3.95 -3.67
N GLY A 389 17.59 -2.62 -3.75
CA GLY A 389 18.36 -1.92 -4.78
C GLY A 389 19.81 -2.41 -4.87
N ALA A 390 20.26 -2.81 -6.06
CA ALA A 390 21.56 -3.43 -6.29
C ALA A 390 22.70 -2.46 -5.95
N SER A 391 22.62 -1.23 -6.45
CA SER A 391 23.59 -0.16 -6.12
C SER A 391 23.61 0.13 -4.62
N PHE A 392 22.43 0.13 -3.97
CA PHE A 392 22.33 0.29 -2.52
C PHE A 392 23.08 -0.82 -1.78
N LEU A 393 22.90 -2.10 -2.15
CA LEU A 393 23.61 -3.20 -1.51
C LEU A 393 25.13 -3.14 -1.75
N ARG A 394 25.58 -2.85 -2.98
CA ARG A 394 27.02 -2.73 -3.31
C ARG A 394 27.71 -1.64 -2.51
N ASN A 395 27.04 -0.51 -2.33
CA ASN A 395 27.56 0.62 -1.56
C ASN A 395 27.44 0.43 -0.04
N ASN A 396 26.74 -0.62 0.41
CA ASN A 396 26.44 -0.89 1.82
C ASN A 396 26.81 -2.32 2.25
N LYS A 397 27.89 -2.90 1.72
CA LYS A 397 28.30 -4.27 2.08
C LYS A 397 28.52 -4.48 3.59
N SER A 398 29.06 -3.48 4.28
CA SER A 398 29.27 -3.51 5.74
C SER A 398 27.95 -3.52 6.53
N TRP A 399 26.87 -2.97 5.95
CA TRP A 399 25.54 -3.04 6.56
C TRP A 399 24.97 -4.46 6.54
N LEU A 400 25.42 -5.31 5.61
CA LEU A 400 25.06 -6.73 5.57
C LEU A 400 26.01 -7.62 6.40
N ALA A 401 26.92 -7.04 7.19
CA ALA A 401 27.92 -7.81 7.95
C ALA A 401 27.32 -8.68 9.06
#